data_AF-A0A7S0WSM1-F1
#
_entry.id   AF-A0A7S0WSM1-F1
#
_cell.length_a   1.000
_cell.length_b   1.000
_cell.length_c   1.000
_cell.angle_alpha   90.00
_cell.angle_beta   90.00
_cell.angle_gamma   90.00
#
_symmetry.space_group_name_H-M   'P 1'
#
loop_
_entity.id
_entity.type
_entity.pdbx_description
1 polymer ?
#
loop_
_entity_poly.entity_id
_entity_poly.type
_entity_poly.pdbx_seq_one_letter_code
_entity_poly.pdbx_strand_id
1 'polypeptide(L)'
;MVEMSCEEHDRLAASSQFITHTVGRVLGELDLESTPIDTKGYQSLLALKGNTEKDSFDLYYGLFMYNQNATDELNRLEEAFDDIKRQLFARLHQIVRDDLFSFDEVFNNENLGGFPPKELPAATPPPEKPTNPTPPPAAATTNGSAAAKKKDGGWA
;
A
#
# COMPACT_ATOMS: atom_id res chain seq x y z
N MET A 1 26.62 -10.54 -25.08
CA MET A 1 26.85 -9.92 -23.75
C MET A 1 27.60 -8.63 -24.00
N VAL A 2 27.19 -7.54 -23.35
CA VAL A 2 27.85 -6.23 -23.48
C VAL A 2 28.87 -6.13 -22.35
N GLU A 3 30.11 -5.75 -22.63
CA GLU A 3 31.16 -5.60 -21.61
C GLU A 3 30.91 -4.34 -20.75
N MET A 4 30.92 -4.53 -19.43
CA MET A 4 30.80 -3.48 -18.41
C MET A 4 31.31 -3.99 -17.06
N SER A 5 31.50 -3.11 -16.07
CA SER A 5 31.84 -3.50 -14.71
C SER A 5 30.65 -4.13 -13.99
N CYS A 6 30.89 -4.95 -12.96
CA CYS A 6 29.82 -5.53 -12.14
C CYS A 6 28.96 -4.45 -11.46
N GLU A 7 29.60 -3.40 -10.95
CA GLU A 7 28.89 -2.28 -10.31
C GLU A 7 27.93 -1.59 -11.29
N GLU A 8 28.39 -1.32 -12.52
CA GLU A 8 27.55 -0.70 -13.54
C GLU A 8 26.44 -1.63 -13.99
N HIS A 9 26.75 -2.92 -14.17
CA HIS A 9 25.77 -3.95 -14.46
C HIS A 9 24.66 -3.98 -13.41
N ASP A 10 25.00 -4.01 -12.12
CA ASP A 10 24.01 -4.12 -11.05
C ASP A 10 23.16 -2.86 -10.93
N ARG A 11 23.75 -1.67 -11.11
CA ARG A 11 23.00 -0.41 -11.17
C ARG A 11 21.97 -0.41 -12.31
N LEU A 12 22.39 -0.86 -13.50
CA LEU A 12 21.49 -0.97 -14.65
C LEU A 12 20.45 -2.08 -14.45
N ALA A 13 20.82 -3.22 -13.90
CA ALA A 13 19.93 -4.34 -13.65
C ALA A 13 18.86 -3.98 -12.60
N ALA A 14 19.20 -3.22 -11.56
CA ALA A 14 18.23 -2.73 -10.58
C ALA A 14 17.17 -1.84 -11.24
N SER A 15 17.61 -0.84 -12.01
CA SER A 15 16.71 0.13 -12.64
C SER A 15 15.93 -0.42 -13.85
N SER A 16 16.33 -1.57 -14.40
CA SER A 16 15.68 -2.20 -15.57
C SER A 16 15.08 -3.57 -15.24
N GLN A 17 15.91 -4.61 -15.06
CA GLN A 17 15.47 -5.98 -14.85
C GLN A 17 14.64 -6.14 -13.57
N PHE A 18 15.13 -5.62 -12.44
CA PHE A 18 14.43 -5.75 -11.16
C PHE A 18 13.10 -5.01 -11.17
N ILE A 19 13.04 -3.78 -11.71
CA ILE A 19 11.76 -3.06 -11.92
C ILE A 19 10.83 -3.84 -12.84
N THR A 20 11.34 -4.39 -13.96
CA THR A 20 10.54 -5.18 -14.90
C THR A 20 9.91 -6.40 -14.23
N HIS A 21 10.68 -7.14 -13.43
CA HIS A 21 10.17 -8.27 -12.66
C HIS A 21 9.18 -7.84 -11.58
N THR A 22 9.45 -6.74 -10.88
CA THR A 22 8.56 -6.23 -9.83
C THR A 22 7.20 -5.85 -10.41
N VAL A 23 7.18 -5.08 -11.49
CA VAL A 23 5.94 -4.72 -12.19
C VAL A 23 5.23 -5.97 -12.70
N GLY A 24 5.96 -6.88 -13.36
CA GLY A 24 5.38 -8.13 -13.87
C GLY A 24 4.70 -8.98 -12.77
N ARG A 25 5.32 -9.07 -11.59
CA ARG A 25 4.74 -9.77 -10.43
C ARG A 25 3.53 -9.04 -9.84
N VAL A 26 3.56 -7.70 -9.76
CA VAL A 26 2.37 -6.92 -9.37
C VAL A 26 1.21 -7.17 -10.33
N LEU A 27 1.46 -7.26 -11.64
CA LEU A 27 0.44 -7.62 -12.62
C LEU A 27 -0.09 -9.05 -12.40
N GLY A 28 0.77 -9.96 -11.93
CA GLY A 28 0.39 -11.31 -11.50
C GLY A 28 -0.54 -11.29 -10.28
N GLU A 29 -0.19 -10.53 -9.24
CA GLU A 29 -1.00 -10.35 -8.03
C GLU A 29 -2.35 -9.66 -8.29
N LEU A 30 -2.41 -8.78 -9.30
CA LEU A 30 -3.67 -8.20 -9.79
C LEU A 30 -4.55 -9.19 -10.57
N ASP A 31 -4.04 -10.39 -10.81
CA ASP A 31 -4.65 -11.47 -11.60
C ASP A 31 -5.15 -10.99 -12.97
N LEU A 32 -4.28 -10.29 -13.71
CA LEU A 32 -4.66 -9.77 -15.02
C LEU A 32 -4.99 -10.91 -16.00
N GLU A 33 -6.13 -10.77 -16.67
CA GLU A 33 -6.63 -11.66 -17.71
C GLU A 33 -6.93 -10.90 -19.01
N SER A 34 -6.90 -11.61 -20.14
CA SER A 34 -7.26 -11.03 -21.43
C SER A 34 -8.75 -10.71 -21.49
N THR A 35 -9.09 -9.62 -22.17
CA THR A 35 -10.46 -9.15 -22.38
C THR A 35 -10.78 -9.03 -23.88
N PRO A 36 -12.06 -9.01 -24.28
CA PRO A 36 -12.44 -8.81 -25.68
C PRO A 36 -12.03 -7.45 -26.28
N ILE A 37 -11.63 -6.49 -25.43
CA ILE A 37 -11.29 -5.11 -25.83
C ILE A 37 -9.84 -4.75 -25.52
N ASP A 38 -8.96 -5.76 -25.46
CA ASP A 38 -7.55 -5.57 -25.16
C ASP A 38 -6.89 -4.59 -26.12
N THR A 39 -6.26 -3.57 -25.55
CA THR A 39 -5.37 -2.68 -26.30
C THR A 39 -4.02 -3.35 -26.51
N LYS A 40 -3.27 -2.91 -27.52
CA LYS A 40 -1.88 -3.39 -27.72
C LYS A 40 -0.99 -3.16 -26.49
N GLY A 41 -1.19 -2.05 -25.78
CA GLY A 41 -0.47 -1.77 -24.54
C GLY A 41 -0.78 -2.79 -23.46
N TYR A 42 -2.07 -3.13 -23.29
CA TYR A 42 -2.49 -4.13 -22.32
C TYR A 42 -1.98 -5.54 -22.67
N GLN A 43 -1.97 -5.91 -23.96
CA GLN A 43 -1.38 -7.17 -24.42
C GLN A 43 0.12 -7.28 -24.04
N SER A 44 0.87 -6.18 -24.11
CA SER A 44 2.26 -6.15 -23.65
C SER A 44 2.37 -6.34 -22.13
N LEU A 45 1.42 -5.83 -21.33
CA LEU A 45 1.37 -6.07 -19.88
C LEU A 45 1.07 -7.54 -19.57
N LEU A 46 0.13 -8.16 -20.27
CA LEU A 46 -0.15 -9.60 -20.14
C LEU A 46 1.09 -10.44 -20.52
N ALA A 47 1.79 -10.06 -21.58
CA ALA A 47 3.04 -10.72 -21.97
C ALA A 47 4.14 -10.53 -20.92
N LEU A 48 4.24 -9.35 -20.30
CA LEU A 48 5.17 -9.07 -19.21
C LEU A 48 4.86 -9.94 -17.97
N LYS A 49 3.59 -9.99 -17.52
CA LYS A 49 3.12 -10.91 -16.48
C LYS A 49 3.57 -12.34 -16.79
N GLY A 50 3.17 -12.85 -17.96
CA GLY A 50 3.48 -14.23 -18.37
C GLY A 50 4.97 -14.53 -18.55
N ASN A 51 5.82 -13.53 -18.83
CA ASN A 51 7.27 -13.73 -18.91
C ASN A 51 7.95 -13.72 -17.54
N THR A 52 7.45 -12.93 -16.61
CA THR A 52 8.04 -12.77 -15.27
C THR A 52 7.57 -13.83 -14.27
N GLU A 53 6.37 -14.38 -14.45
CA GLU A 53 5.83 -15.49 -13.65
C GLU A 53 6.49 -16.84 -13.94
N LYS A 54 7.14 -16.99 -15.10
CA LYS A 54 7.92 -18.19 -15.43
C LYS A 54 9.13 -18.36 -14.52
N ASP A 55 9.63 -17.26 -13.96
CA ASP A 55 10.76 -17.27 -13.04
C ASP A 55 10.28 -17.52 -11.61
N SER A 56 11.02 -18.38 -10.90
CA SER A 56 10.72 -18.69 -9.50
C SER A 56 10.78 -17.44 -8.63
N PHE A 57 10.01 -17.43 -7.54
CA PHE A 57 10.08 -16.35 -6.58
C PHE A 57 11.50 -16.18 -6.02
N ASP A 58 12.21 -17.29 -5.75
CA ASP A 58 13.59 -17.27 -5.27
C ASP A 58 14.54 -16.55 -6.22
N LEU A 59 14.38 -16.72 -7.54
CA LEU A 59 15.20 -16.02 -8.53
C LEU A 59 14.96 -14.51 -8.47
N TYR A 60 13.70 -14.08 -8.40
CA TYR A 60 13.36 -12.67 -8.23
C TYR A 60 13.85 -12.11 -6.89
N TYR A 61 13.65 -12.84 -5.81
CA TYR A 61 14.12 -12.45 -4.48
C TYR A 61 15.64 -12.30 -4.46
N GLY A 62 16.36 -13.14 -5.22
CA GLY A 62 17.80 -12.99 -5.44
C GLY A 62 18.18 -11.65 -6.09
N LEU A 63 17.40 -11.16 -7.06
CA LEU A 63 17.63 -9.83 -7.67
C LEU A 63 17.54 -8.70 -6.65
N PHE A 64 16.67 -8.84 -5.66
CA PHE A 64 16.52 -7.87 -4.57
C PHE A 64 17.65 -8.02 -3.53
N MET A 65 17.87 -9.24 -3.04
CA MET A 65 18.78 -9.49 -1.91
C MET A 65 20.25 -9.25 -2.23
N TYR A 66 20.67 -9.51 -3.48
CA TYR A 66 22.07 -9.44 -3.87
C TYR A 66 22.44 -8.18 -4.65
N ASN A 67 21.48 -7.28 -4.91
CA ASN A 67 21.73 -5.99 -5.55
C ASN A 67 21.38 -4.85 -4.61
N GLN A 68 22.40 -4.18 -4.07
CA GLN A 68 22.21 -3.08 -3.11
C GLN A 68 21.36 -1.93 -3.66
N ASN A 69 21.30 -1.74 -4.98
CA ASN A 69 20.52 -0.68 -5.61
C ASN A 69 19.02 -1.02 -5.74
N ALA A 70 18.62 -2.28 -5.52
CA ALA A 70 17.25 -2.73 -5.73
C ALA A 70 16.26 -2.07 -4.75
N THR A 71 16.69 -1.80 -3.52
CA THR A 71 15.84 -1.14 -2.51
C THR A 71 15.47 0.27 -2.93
N ASP A 72 16.43 1.04 -3.45
CA ASP A 72 16.20 2.42 -3.88
C ASP A 72 15.24 2.48 -5.08
N GLU A 73 15.39 1.57 -6.04
CA GLU A 73 14.49 1.48 -7.20
C GLU A 73 13.08 1.01 -6.79
N LEU A 74 12.95 0.12 -5.79
CA LEU A 74 11.65 -0.27 -5.25
C LEU A 74 10.92 0.92 -4.60
N ASN A 75 11.61 1.67 -3.73
CA ASN A 75 11.05 2.86 -3.09
C ASN A 75 10.64 3.91 -4.13
N ARG A 76 11.48 4.13 -5.15
CA ARG A 76 11.20 5.07 -6.24
C ARG A 76 9.97 4.66 -7.07
N LEU A 77 9.77 3.36 -7.28
CA LEU A 77 8.56 2.84 -7.94
C LEU A 77 7.31 3.08 -7.07
N GLU A 78 7.40 2.83 -5.77
CA GLU A 78 6.31 3.06 -4.82
C GLU A 78 5.92 4.55 -4.78
N GLU A 79 6.89 5.45 -4.59
CA GLU A 79 6.68 6.90 -4.58
C GLU A 79 6.00 7.39 -5.86
N ALA A 80 6.45 6.92 -7.02
CA ALA A 80 5.87 7.27 -8.32
C ALA A 80 4.41 6.81 -8.44
N PHE A 81 4.09 5.60 -7.96
CA PHE A 81 2.71 5.10 -7.95
C PHE A 81 1.81 5.96 -7.07
N ASP A 82 2.31 6.32 -5.89
CA ASP A 82 1.65 7.15 -4.91
C ASP A 82 1.40 8.58 -5.41
N ASP A 83 2.36 9.16 -6.14
CA ASP A 83 2.22 10.47 -6.78
C ASP A 83 1.14 10.49 -7.84
N ILE A 84 1.07 9.47 -8.68
CA ILE A 84 0.00 9.34 -9.69
C ILE A 84 -1.35 9.22 -9.00
N LYS A 85 -1.45 8.41 -7.95
CA LYS A 85 -2.66 8.27 -7.14
C LYS A 85 -3.09 9.61 -6.55
N ARG A 86 -2.17 10.36 -5.95
CA ARG A 86 -2.42 11.72 -5.41
C ARG A 86 -2.96 12.67 -6.47
N GLN A 87 -2.36 12.69 -7.66
CA GLN A 87 -2.79 13.54 -8.76
C GLN A 87 -4.22 13.23 -9.22
N LEU A 88 -4.59 11.94 -9.30
CA LEU A 88 -5.94 11.52 -9.68
C LEU A 88 -6.98 11.99 -8.65
N PHE A 89 -6.73 11.79 -7.35
CA PHE A 89 -7.66 12.23 -6.30
C PHE A 89 -7.74 13.74 -6.16
N ALA A 90 -6.62 14.46 -6.35
CA ALA A 90 -6.62 15.92 -6.33
C ALA A 90 -7.55 16.51 -7.40
N ARG A 91 -7.52 15.97 -8.63
CA ARG A 91 -8.42 16.39 -9.71
C ARG A 91 -9.88 16.04 -9.42
N LEU A 92 -10.14 14.86 -8.87
CA LEU A 92 -11.49 14.47 -8.46
C LEU A 92 -12.07 15.44 -7.42
N HIS A 93 -11.28 15.81 -6.40
CA HIS A 93 -11.70 16.75 -5.36
C HIS A 93 -11.97 18.16 -5.91
N GLN A 94 -11.23 18.58 -6.93
CA GLN A 94 -11.48 19.86 -7.62
C GLN A 94 -12.81 19.83 -8.37
N ILE A 95 -13.07 18.79 -9.16
CA ILE A 95 -14.34 18.66 -9.90
C ILE A 95 -15.54 18.66 -8.94
N VAL A 96 -15.48 17.84 -7.87
CA VAL A 96 -16.56 17.76 -6.89
C VAL A 96 -16.77 19.11 -6.18
N ARG A 97 -15.67 19.83 -5.89
CA ARG A 97 -15.75 21.17 -5.32
C ARG A 97 -16.43 22.13 -6.28
N ASP A 98 -15.98 22.19 -7.52
CA ASP A 98 -16.50 23.13 -8.52
C ASP A 98 -17.97 22.84 -8.85
N ASP A 99 -18.37 21.57 -8.91
CA ASP A 99 -19.76 21.17 -9.09
C ASP A 99 -20.62 21.59 -7.87
N LEU A 100 -20.16 21.34 -6.64
CA LEU A 100 -20.89 21.70 -5.43
C LEU A 100 -21.05 23.22 -5.27
N PHE A 101 -20.00 24.00 -5.54
CA PHE A 101 -20.04 25.45 -5.41
C PHE A 101 -20.70 26.14 -6.62
N SER A 102 -20.68 25.55 -7.82
CA SER A 102 -21.47 26.07 -8.96
C SER A 102 -22.97 25.87 -8.75
N PHE A 103 -23.38 24.81 -8.04
CA PHE A 103 -24.77 24.63 -7.62
C PHE A 103 -25.22 25.74 -6.66
N ASP A 104 -24.39 26.10 -5.67
CA ASP A 104 -24.70 27.18 -4.73
C ASP A 104 -24.79 28.56 -5.41
N GLU A 105 -23.97 28.85 -6.42
CA GLU A 105 -24.10 30.10 -7.18
C GLU A 105 -25.38 30.17 -8.03
N VAL A 106 -25.82 29.05 -8.62
CA VAL A 106 -27.08 29.00 -9.38
C VAL A 106 -28.29 29.18 -8.45
N PHE A 107 -28.29 28.55 -7.26
CA PHE A 107 -29.36 28.73 -6.28
C PHE A 107 -29.41 30.13 -5.66
N ASN A 108 -28.28 30.84 -5.58
CA ASN A 108 -28.23 32.20 -5.04
C ASN A 108 -28.55 33.29 -6.08
N ASN A 109 -28.57 32.96 -7.39
CA ASN A 109 -28.83 33.92 -8.46
C ASN A 109 -30.28 33.91 -8.97
N GLU A 110 -31.08 32.89 -8.62
CA GLU A 110 -32.54 33.00 -8.68
C GLU A 110 -33.04 33.56 -7.34
N ASN A 111 -33.71 34.71 -7.39
CA ASN A 111 -34.36 35.36 -6.26
C ASN A 111 -35.55 34.52 -5.72
N LEU A 112 -35.25 33.35 -5.17
CA LEU A 112 -36.15 32.52 -4.38
C LEU A 112 -35.65 32.60 -2.95
N GLY A 113 -36.45 33.27 -2.12
CA GLY A 113 -36.12 33.65 -0.74
C GLY A 113 -35.35 32.58 0.03
N GLY A 114 -34.26 33.03 0.66
CA GLY A 114 -33.27 32.20 1.32
C GLY A 114 -33.89 31.09 2.18
N PHE A 115 -33.38 29.88 2.00
CA PHE A 115 -33.58 28.83 2.99
C PHE A 115 -32.92 29.26 4.30
N PRO A 116 -33.63 29.17 5.45
CA PRO A 116 -33.02 29.45 6.73
C PRO A 116 -31.84 28.47 6.95
N PRO A 117 -30.75 28.91 7.60
CA PRO A 117 -29.62 28.04 7.89
C PRO A 117 -30.12 26.79 8.60
N LYS A 118 -29.81 25.61 8.05
CA LYS A 118 -30.08 24.35 8.73
C LYS A 118 -29.12 24.29 9.92
N GLU A 119 -29.63 24.48 11.13
CA GLU A 119 -28.86 24.30 12.35
C GLU A 119 -28.22 22.91 12.31
N LEU A 120 -26.89 22.88 12.24
CA LEU A 120 -26.14 21.65 12.42
C LEU A 120 -26.41 21.18 13.87
N PRO A 121 -26.85 19.94 14.11
CA PRO A 121 -26.98 19.45 15.48
C PRO A 121 -25.62 19.56 16.18
N ALA A 122 -25.63 20.12 17.40
CA ALA A 122 -24.44 20.32 18.19
C ALA A 122 -23.59 19.05 18.24
N ALA A 123 -22.29 19.19 17.97
CA ALA A 123 -21.34 18.08 18.07
C ALA A 123 -21.45 17.47 19.47
N THR A 124 -21.75 16.16 19.52
CA THR A 124 -21.73 15.41 20.78
C THR A 124 -20.33 15.52 21.40
N PRO A 125 -20.22 15.75 22.72
CA PRO A 125 -18.92 15.82 23.37
C PRO A 125 -18.14 14.51 23.13
N PRO A 126 -16.80 14.58 23.00
CA PRO A 126 -15.97 13.41 22.77
C PRO A 126 -16.15 12.39 23.92
N PRO A 127 -16.07 11.07 23.64
CA PRO A 127 -16.21 10.05 24.65
C PRO A 127 -15.14 10.20 25.74
N GLU A 128 -15.55 10.12 27.00
CA GLU A 128 -14.66 10.17 28.15
C GLU A 128 -13.61 9.05 28.06
N LYS A 129 -12.36 9.42 28.37
CA LYS A 129 -11.19 8.54 28.34
C LYS A 129 -11.43 7.35 29.27
N PRO A 130 -11.07 6.10 28.88
CA PRO A 130 -11.30 4.93 29.72
C PRO A 130 -10.54 5.08 31.05
N THR A 131 -11.28 5.05 32.16
CA THR A 131 -10.72 4.98 33.50
C THR A 131 -10.06 3.62 33.69
N ASN A 132 -8.77 3.61 34.07
CA ASN A 132 -8.03 2.39 34.39
C ASN A 132 -8.77 1.58 35.47
N PRO A 133 -8.85 0.25 35.36
CA PRO A 133 -9.45 -0.57 36.40
C PRO A 133 -8.60 -0.51 37.68
N THR A 134 -9.29 -0.36 38.80
CA THR A 134 -8.73 -0.43 40.15
C THR A 134 -8.06 -1.79 40.37
N PRO A 135 -6.83 -1.88 40.92
CA PRO A 135 -6.20 -3.16 41.17
C PRO A 135 -6.94 -3.95 42.27
N PRO A 136 -7.06 -5.29 42.15
CA PRO A 136 -7.68 -6.12 43.17
C PRO A 136 -6.82 -6.20 44.45
N PRO A 137 -7.43 -6.44 45.63
CA PRO A 137 -6.71 -6.54 46.88
C PRO A 137 -5.83 -7.79 46.94
N ALA A 138 -4.66 -7.63 47.59
CA ALA A 138 -3.63 -8.67 47.72
C ALA A 138 -4.15 -9.94 48.41
N ALA A 139 -4.04 -11.08 47.73
CA ALA A 139 -4.28 -12.39 48.31
C ALA A 139 -2.99 -12.94 48.95
N ALA A 140 -3.16 -13.46 50.17
CA ALA A 140 -2.11 -13.94 51.06
C ALA A 140 -1.30 -15.11 50.48
N THR A 141 0.01 -15.06 50.75
CA THR A 141 1.00 -16.10 50.49
C THR A 141 0.65 -17.38 51.24
N THR A 142 0.55 -18.51 50.53
CA THR A 142 0.74 -19.83 51.15
C THR A 142 1.84 -20.57 50.38
N ASN A 143 2.87 -20.95 51.14
CA ASN A 143 4.04 -21.69 50.66
C ASN A 143 3.66 -23.16 50.40
N GLY A 144 4.04 -23.69 49.24
CA GLY A 144 3.94 -25.11 48.91
C GLY A 144 5.05 -25.54 47.95
N SER A 145 6.04 -26.24 48.50
CA SER A 145 7.21 -26.81 47.82
C SER A 145 6.84 -28.04 46.98
N ALA A 146 7.34 -28.16 45.74
CA ALA A 146 7.67 -29.45 45.10
C ALA A 146 8.39 -29.34 43.74
N ALA A 147 9.68 -29.69 43.74
CA ALA A 147 10.43 -30.55 42.80
C ALA A 147 10.21 -30.51 41.25
N ALA A 148 11.24 -30.00 40.58
CA ALA A 148 11.99 -30.52 39.42
C ALA A 148 11.38 -31.55 38.43
N LYS A 149 11.49 -31.24 37.13
CA LYS A 149 12.01 -32.17 36.11
C LYS A 149 12.52 -31.45 34.85
N LYS A 150 13.83 -31.58 34.56
CA LYS A 150 14.47 -31.28 33.28
C LYS A 150 13.97 -32.25 32.20
N LYS A 151 13.79 -31.77 30.97
CA LYS A 151 13.95 -32.57 29.76
C LYS A 151 14.61 -31.73 28.67
N ASP A 152 15.79 -32.18 28.30
CA ASP A 152 16.59 -31.76 27.15
C ASP A 152 15.91 -32.19 25.84
N GLY A 153 16.13 -31.42 24.77
CA GLY A 153 15.66 -31.76 23.43
C GLY A 153 16.18 -30.77 22.39
N GLY A 154 17.41 -30.99 21.92
CA GLY A 154 18.02 -30.26 20.81
C GLY A 154 17.39 -30.59 19.46
N TRP A 155 17.56 -29.68 18.51
CA TRP A 155 17.30 -29.89 17.09
C TRP A 155 18.61 -29.67 16.34
N ALA A 156 18.96 -30.68 15.55
CA ALA A 156 19.94 -30.64 14.47
C ALA A 156 19.26 -30.15 13.20
#